data_AF-A0A3A0D8U8-F1
#
_entry.id   AF-A0A3A0D8U8-F1
#
_cell.length_a   1.000
_cell.length_b   1.000
_cell.length_c   1.000
_cell.angle_alpha   90.00
_cell.angle_beta   90.00
_cell.angle_gamma   90.00
#
_symmetry.space_group_name_H-M   'P 1'
#
loop_
_entity.id
_entity.type
_entity.pdbx_description
1 polymer ?
#
loop_
_entity_poly.entity_id
_entity_poly.type
_entity_poly.pdbx_seq_one_letter_code
_entity_poly.pdbx_strand_id
1 'polypeptide(L)'
;MITIIERDTTNAVDAFRVAVGTTAAAITSAPYACKRGVGVKASPSNAGVIYVGPSDVTAGSTLATDGWPLAAGEELFLPLDDPRAVYAIASVANQQLHVVLV
;
A
#
# COMPACT_ATOMS: atom_id res chain seq x y z
N MET A 1 37.10 -5.10 16.63
CA MET A 1 36.03 -6.11 16.67
C MET A 1 34.88 -5.58 15.82
N ILE A 2 34.69 -6.10 14.61
CA ILE A 2 33.56 -5.74 13.76
C ILE A 2 32.41 -6.67 14.15
N THR A 3 31.32 -6.12 14.67
CA THR A 3 30.10 -6.88 14.92
C THR A 3 29.41 -7.09 13.58
N ILE A 4 29.39 -8.33 13.10
CA ILE A 4 28.51 -8.74 11.99
C ILE A 4 27.10 -8.78 12.59
N ILE A 5 26.26 -7.82 12.23
CA ILE A 5 24.83 -7.90 12.52
C ILE A 5 24.29 -8.95 11.56
N GLU A 6 23.95 -10.12 12.09
CA GLU A 6 23.26 -11.16 11.33
C GLU A 6 21.95 -10.55 10.81
N ARG A 7 21.73 -10.61 9.49
CA ARG A 7 20.47 -10.13 8.91
C ARG A 7 19.35 -10.98 9.49
N ASP A 8 18.48 -10.38 10.27
CA ASP A 8 17.27 -11.03 10.76
C ASP A 8 16.33 -11.28 9.56
N THR A 9 16.44 -12.48 9.00
CA THR A 9 15.59 -12.95 7.91
C THR A 9 14.14 -13.19 8.37
N THR A 10 13.89 -13.16 9.68
CA THR A 10 12.57 -13.33 10.29
C THR A 10 11.74 -12.03 10.23
N ASN A 11 12.40 -10.87 10.18
CA ASN A 11 11.83 -9.53 9.99
C ASN A 11 12.35 -8.93 8.66
N ALA A 12 12.22 -9.68 7.57
CA ALA A 12 12.58 -9.20 6.24
C ALA A 12 11.54 -8.18 5.74
N VAL A 13 12.03 -6.99 5.39
CA VAL A 13 11.24 -5.95 4.72
C VAL A 13 11.05 -6.35 3.26
N ASP A 14 9.84 -6.72 2.86
CA ASP A 14 9.50 -6.92 1.45
C ASP A 14 8.85 -5.65 0.91
N ALA A 15 9.63 -4.87 0.17
CA ALA A 15 9.22 -3.57 -0.35
C ALA A 15 9.16 -3.59 -1.87
N PHE A 16 8.04 -3.13 -2.40
CA PHE A 16 7.82 -3.03 -3.84
C PHE A 16 7.02 -1.77 -4.18
N ARG A 17 6.84 -1.54 -5.47
CA ARG A 17 6.06 -0.41 -6.00
C ARG A 17 4.96 -0.93 -6.89
N VAL A 18 3.79 -0.31 -6.81
CA VAL A 18 2.65 -0.61 -7.67
C VAL A 18 2.16 0.67 -8.35
N ALA A 19 1.80 0.55 -9.62
CA ALA A 19 1.13 1.62 -10.35
C ALA A 19 -0.38 1.50 -10.10
N VAL A 20 -0.98 2.56 -9.57
CA VAL A 20 -2.41 2.64 -9.25
C VAL A 20 -3.14 3.42 -10.34
N GLY A 21 -4.18 2.81 -10.89
CA GLY A 21 -5.05 3.40 -11.89
C GLY A 21 -6.36 3.92 -11.30
N THR A 22 -7.30 4.28 -12.18
CA THR A 22 -8.65 4.75 -11.81
C THR A 22 -9.65 3.62 -11.58
N THR A 23 -9.16 2.38 -11.49
CA THR A 23 -9.95 1.18 -11.18
C THR A 23 -9.35 0.54 -9.95
N ALA A 24 -10.20 0.18 -8.98
CA ALA A 24 -9.76 -0.51 -7.78
C ALA A 24 -9.04 -1.82 -8.14
N ALA A 25 -7.83 -1.99 -7.59
CA ALA A 25 -7.02 -3.19 -7.76
C ALA A 25 -6.30 -3.52 -6.45
N ALA A 26 -6.11 -4.81 -6.18
CA ALA A 26 -5.33 -5.27 -5.04
C ALA A 26 -3.87 -4.81 -5.19
N ILE A 27 -3.24 -4.43 -4.08
CA ILE A 27 -1.83 -3.99 -4.09
C ILE A 27 -0.86 -5.13 -4.43
N THR A 28 -1.27 -6.38 -4.18
CA THR A 28 -0.55 -7.59 -4.53
C THR A 28 -1.51 -8.75 -4.75
N SER A 29 -1.13 -9.68 -5.62
CA SER A 29 -1.78 -11.00 -5.76
C SER A 29 -0.98 -12.12 -5.09
N ALA A 30 0.25 -11.82 -4.68
CA ALA A 30 1.13 -12.80 -4.04
C ALA A 30 0.67 -13.01 -2.58
N PRO A 31 0.49 -14.26 -2.15
CA PRO A 31 0.24 -14.54 -0.75
C PRO A 31 1.49 -14.19 0.06
N TYR A 32 1.31 -13.38 1.10
CA TYR A 32 2.35 -13.05 2.06
C TYR A 32 1.70 -13.00 3.45
N ALA A 33 2.26 -13.72 4.41
CA ALA A 33 1.79 -13.65 5.79
C ALA A 33 2.42 -12.42 6.46
N CYS A 34 1.70 -11.31 6.46
CA CYS A 34 2.11 -10.10 7.18
C CYS A 34 2.10 -10.39 8.68
N LYS A 35 3.25 -10.29 9.34
CA LYS A 35 3.35 -10.52 10.79
C LYS A 35 2.97 -9.29 11.60
N ARG A 36 3.09 -8.11 10.99
CA ARG A 36 2.83 -6.81 11.62
C ARG A 36 1.85 -5.97 10.84
N GLY A 37 1.91 -6.02 9.51
CA GLY A 37 0.97 -5.27 8.67
C GLY A 37 1.52 -4.86 7.32
N VAL A 38 0.81 -3.91 6.72
CA VAL A 38 1.14 -3.31 5.43
C VAL A 38 1.35 -1.83 5.62
N GLY A 39 2.55 -1.34 5.31
CA GLY A 39 2.81 0.07 5.16
C GLY A 39 2.65 0.48 3.70
N VAL A 40 1.95 1.58 3.46
CA VAL A 40 1.80 2.16 2.13
C VAL A 40 2.18 3.63 2.15
N LYS A 41 2.85 4.10 1.10
CA LYS A 41 3.26 5.50 0.94
C LYS A 41 3.05 5.96 -0.50
N ALA A 42 2.31 7.05 -0.67
CA ALA A 42 2.14 7.67 -1.98
C ALA A 42 3.44 8.36 -2.40
N SER A 43 3.87 8.14 -3.65
CA SER A 43 5.04 8.85 -4.18
C SER A 43 4.82 10.37 -4.13
N PRO A 44 5.85 11.17 -3.78
CA PRO A 44 5.78 12.63 -3.87
C PRO A 44 5.61 13.14 -5.31
N SER A 45 5.86 12.30 -6.32
CA SER A 45 5.65 12.65 -7.73
C SER A 45 4.22 12.43 -8.22
N ASN A 46 3.32 11.98 -7.35
CA ASN A 46 1.92 11.75 -7.71
C ASN A 46 1.21 13.09 -7.96
N ALA A 47 0.40 13.12 -9.01
CA ALA A 47 -0.43 14.27 -9.37
C ALA A 47 -1.88 14.13 -8.88
N GLY A 48 -2.28 12.91 -8.51
CA GLY A 48 -3.59 12.58 -7.96
C GLY A 48 -3.50 12.02 -6.54
N VAL A 49 -4.66 11.83 -5.93
CA VAL A 49 -4.82 11.20 -4.60
C VAL A 49 -5.02 9.71 -4.80
N ILE A 50 -4.32 8.90 -4.00
CA ILE A 50 -4.54 7.46 -3.93
C ILE A 50 -5.48 7.18 -2.76
N TYR A 51 -6.48 6.34 -2.96
CA TYR A 51 -7.42 5.91 -1.94
C TYR A 51 -7.18 4.43 -1.64
N VAL A 52 -6.98 4.11 -0.37
CA VAL A 52 -6.67 2.74 0.08
C VAL A 52 -7.84 2.18 0.88
N GLY A 53 -8.25 0.95 0.59
CA GLY A 53 -9.43 0.37 1.22
C GLY A 53 -9.67 -1.10 0.84
N PRO A 54 -10.88 -1.62 1.12
CA PRO A 54 -11.31 -2.96 0.72
C PRO A 54 -11.56 -3.06 -0.80
N SER A 55 -11.95 -4.24 -1.29
CA SER A 55 -12.07 -4.54 -2.72
C SER A 55 -13.00 -3.62 -3.53
N ASP A 56 -13.98 -3.02 -2.87
CA ASP A 56 -14.98 -2.11 -3.43
C ASP A 56 -14.61 -0.63 -3.27
N VAL A 57 -13.35 -0.33 -2.93
CA VAL A 57 -12.87 1.03 -2.67
C VAL A 57 -13.17 2.00 -3.82
N THR A 58 -13.70 3.18 -3.48
CA THR A 58 -13.96 4.29 -4.40
C THR A 58 -13.04 5.48 -4.14
N ALA A 59 -12.85 6.30 -5.18
CA ALA A 59 -11.96 7.46 -5.17
C ALA A 59 -12.67 8.77 -4.78
N GLY A 60 -13.25 8.83 -3.58
CA GLY A 60 -13.91 10.04 -3.06
C GLY A 60 -15.25 10.36 -3.72
N SER A 61 -15.93 9.35 -4.25
CA SER A 61 -17.22 9.49 -4.96
C SER A 61 -18.41 8.92 -4.18
N THR A 62 -18.18 8.02 -3.22
CA THR A 62 -19.24 7.30 -2.50
C THR A 62 -18.85 7.14 -1.03
N LEU A 63 -19.55 7.85 -0.15
CA LEU A 63 -19.27 7.89 1.30
C LEU A 63 -19.12 6.52 1.97
N ALA A 64 -19.86 5.51 1.51
CA ALA A 64 -19.85 4.17 2.12
C ALA A 64 -18.61 3.33 1.74
N THR A 65 -17.97 3.64 0.62
CA THR A 65 -16.89 2.83 0.03
C THR A 65 -15.62 3.65 -0.23
N ASP A 66 -15.62 4.94 0.08
CA ASP A 66 -14.45 5.78 -0.13
C ASP A 66 -13.28 5.30 0.72
N GLY A 67 -12.15 5.13 0.04
CA GLY A 67 -10.92 4.70 0.70
C GLY A 67 -10.32 5.81 1.54
N TRP A 68 -9.32 5.43 2.33
CA TRP A 68 -8.48 6.38 3.03
C TRP A 68 -7.64 7.18 2.02
N PRO A 69 -7.80 8.52 1.94
CA PRO A 69 -7.06 9.32 0.99
C PRO A 69 -5.60 9.46 1.41
N LEU A 70 -4.70 9.32 0.43
CA LEU A 70 -3.27 9.55 0.52
C LEU A 70 -2.87 10.54 -0.56
N ALA A 71 -2.62 11.78 -0.13
CA ALA A 71 -1.99 12.79 -0.96
C ALA A 71 -0.51 12.43 -1.24
N ALA A 72 0.11 13.11 -2.21
CA ALA A 72 1.50 12.86 -2.56
C ALA A 72 2.43 12.99 -1.34
N GLY A 73 3.19 11.94 -1.06
CA GLY A 73 4.10 11.86 0.10
C GLY A 73 3.46 11.36 1.40
N GLU A 74 2.14 11.27 1.49
CA GLU A 74 1.46 10.73 2.67
C GLU A 74 1.60 9.21 2.77
N GLU A 75 1.42 8.71 3.98
CA GLU A 75 1.57 7.30 4.31
C GLU A 75 0.48 6.82 5.28
N LEU A 76 0.21 5.53 5.20
CA LEU A 76 -0.74 4.82 6.04
C LEU A 76 -0.16 3.46 6.41
N PHE A 77 -0.41 3.05 7.65
CA PHE A 77 -0.09 1.72 8.12
C PHE A 77 -1.37 0.97 8.48
N LEU A 78 -1.51 -0.24 7.97
CA LEU A 78 -2.66 -1.10 8.19
C LEU A 78 -2.22 -2.37 8.95
N PRO A 79 -2.68 -2.57 10.19
CA PRO A 79 -2.37 -3.78 10.96
C PRO A 79 -3.25 -4.94 10.49
N LEU A 80 -2.77 -5.67 9.47
CA LEU A 80 -3.48 -6.79 8.86
C LEU A 80 -2.53 -7.94 8.53
N ASP A 81 -3.08 -9.13 8.40
CA ASP A 81 -2.36 -10.39 8.19
C ASP A 81 -2.24 -10.81 6.72
N ASP A 82 -3.20 -10.41 5.86
CA ASP A 82 -3.21 -10.70 4.43
C ASP A 82 -3.25 -9.43 3.55
N PRO A 83 -2.14 -9.07 2.86
CA PRO A 83 -2.06 -7.87 2.05
C PRO A 83 -2.95 -7.90 0.80
N ARG A 84 -3.48 -9.07 0.41
CA ARG A 84 -4.41 -9.19 -0.72
C ARG A 84 -5.77 -8.56 -0.43
N ALA A 85 -6.09 -8.32 0.85
CA ALA A 85 -7.29 -7.60 1.25
C ALA A 85 -7.19 -6.07 1.01
N VAL A 86 -5.98 -5.56 0.75
CA VAL A 86 -5.76 -4.14 0.53
C VAL A 86 -5.86 -3.81 -0.96
N TYR A 87 -6.78 -2.92 -1.28
CA TYR A 87 -6.99 -2.40 -2.62
C TYR A 87 -6.67 -0.92 -2.66
N ALA A 88 -6.26 -0.47 -3.84
CA ALA A 88 -6.00 0.93 -4.12
C ALA A 88 -6.69 1.37 -5.41
N ILE A 89 -7.21 2.59 -5.39
CA ILE A 89 -7.75 3.31 -6.55
C ILE A 89 -7.22 4.74 -6.50
N ALA A 90 -6.94 5.34 -7.65
CA ALA A 90 -6.44 6.71 -7.73
C ALA A 90 -7.44 7.63 -8.44
N SER A 91 -7.42 8.92 -8.09
CA SER A 91 -8.21 9.93 -8.79
C SER A 91 -7.71 10.21 -10.22
N VAL A 92 -6.46 9.86 -10.51
CA VAL A 92 -5.81 10.00 -11.83
C VAL A 92 -5.04 8.71 -12.12
N ALA A 93 -4.92 8.29 -13.38
CA ALA A 93 -4.15 7.09 -13.73
C ALA A 93 -2.64 7.25 -13.45
N ASN A 94 -1.93 6.12 -13.38
CA ASN A 94 -0.47 6.04 -13.26
C ASN A 94 0.11 6.70 -11.99
N GLN A 95 -0.60 6.65 -10.86
CA GLN A 95 -0.02 7.05 -9.57
C GLN A 95 0.88 5.95 -9.03
N GLN A 96 1.91 6.32 -8.28
CA GLN A 96 2.87 5.39 -7.70
C GLN A 96 2.61 5.22 -6.21
N LEU A 97 2.46 3.97 -5.79
CA LEU A 97 2.34 3.58 -4.39
C LEU A 97 3.53 2.71 -4.02
N HIS A 98 4.26 3.11 -2.99
CA HIS A 98 5.28 2.29 -2.36
C HIS A 98 4.62 1.43 -1.28
N VAL A 99 4.89 0.15 -1.30
CA VAL A 99 4.32 -0.84 -0.37
C VAL A 99 5.46 -1.50 0.37
N VAL A 100 5.28 -1.68 1.66
CA VAL A 100 6.13 -2.49 2.51
C VAL A 100 5.29 -3.49 3.30
N LEU A 101 5.63 -4.77 3.16
CA LEU A 101 5.04 -5.85 3.94
C LEU A 101 5.96 -6.16 5.12
N VAL A 102 5.37 -6.29 6.32
CA VAL A 102 6.08 -6.52 7.59
C VAL A 102 5.39 -7.61 8.40
#